data_AF-A0A927NQN6-F1
#
_entry.id   AF-A0A927NQN6-F1
#
_cell.length_a   1.000
_cell.length_b   1.000
_cell.length_c   1.000
_cell.angle_alpha   90.00
_cell.angle_beta   90.00
_cell.angle_gamma   90.00
#
_symmetry.space_group_name_H-M   'P 1'
#
loop_
_entity.id
_entity.type
_entity.pdbx_description
1 polymer ?
#
loop_
_entity_poly.entity_id
_entity_poly.type
_entity_poly.pdbx_seq_one_letter_code
_entity_poly.pdbx_strand_id
1 'polypeptide(L)'
;MVKEAKVSEEMKKLLYTTILNCKTVEDLEDLFDDLCTFKEVEQMAQRIESARMLADGKTYAEIIEKTEISSATLSRVSRCVQRGSGGYLKFLPKN
;
A
#
# COMPACT_ATOMS: atom_id res chain seq x y z
N MET A 1 -11.93 15.43 -25.77
CA MET A 1 -11.02 16.11 -24.84
C MET A 1 -10.24 15.04 -24.08
N VAL A 2 -8.94 14.93 -24.31
CA VAL A 2 -8.07 14.08 -23.48
C VAL A 2 -8.00 14.76 -22.11
N LYS A 3 -8.47 14.11 -21.04
CA LYS A 3 -8.24 14.62 -19.69
C LYS A 3 -6.74 14.58 -19.45
N GLU A 4 -6.10 15.73 -19.36
CA GLU A 4 -4.76 15.83 -18.79
C GLU A 4 -4.79 15.21 -17.39
N ALA A 5 -3.79 14.41 -17.07
CA ALA A 5 -3.63 13.88 -15.74
C ALA A 5 -3.51 15.06 -14.77
N LYS A 6 -4.35 15.13 -13.74
CA LYS A 6 -4.29 16.18 -12.70
C LYS A 6 -2.98 16.16 -11.90
N VAL A 7 -2.14 15.14 -12.10
CA VAL A 7 -0.89 14.91 -11.40
C VAL A 7 0.22 14.80 -12.44
N SER A 8 1.20 15.71 -12.37
CA SER A 8 2.36 15.69 -13.26
C SER A 8 3.43 14.70 -12.78
N GLU A 9 4.41 14.40 -13.63
CA GLU A 9 5.57 13.59 -13.23
C GLU A 9 6.41 14.28 -12.15
N GLU A 10 6.52 15.61 -12.21
CA GLU A 10 7.21 16.41 -11.20
C GLU A 10 6.50 16.33 -9.84
N MET A 11 5.16 16.37 -9.82
CA MET A 11 4.38 16.20 -8.58
C MET A 11 4.61 14.82 -7.96
N LYS A 12 4.63 13.75 -8.77
CA LYS A 12 4.94 12.40 -8.28
C LYS A 12 6.36 12.28 -7.77
N LYS A 13 7.33 12.86 -8.50
CA LYS A 13 8.74 12.85 -8.09
C LYS A 13 8.92 13.59 -6.76
N LEU A 14 8.24 14.71 -6.56
CA LEU A 14 8.25 15.43 -5.29
C LEU A 14 7.70 14.55 -4.16
N LEU A 15 6.52 13.95 -4.35
CA LEU A 15 5.94 13.03 -3.37
C LEU A 15 6.91 11.89 -2.98
N TYR A 16 7.49 11.19 -3.96
CA TYR A 16 8.38 10.07 -3.70
C TYR A 16 9.68 10.51 -3.03
N THR A 17 10.24 11.65 -3.41
CA THR A 17 11.45 12.18 -2.78
C THR A 17 11.19 12.67 -1.35
N THR A 18 10.02 13.24 -1.07
CA THR A 18 9.60 13.56 0.31
C THR A 18 9.51 12.29 1.17
N ILE A 19 8.84 11.23 0.69
CA ILE A 19 8.76 9.95 1.41
C ILE A 19 10.16 9.34 1.63
N LEU A 20 11.08 9.44 0.66
CA LEU A 20 12.46 8.95 0.81
C LEU A 20 13.31 9.76 1.81
N ASN A 21 12.89 10.98 2.17
CA ASN A 21 13.61 11.80 3.14
C ASN A 21 13.37 11.35 4.59
N CYS A 22 12.25 10.71 4.90
CA CYS A 22 11.99 10.08 6.20
C CYS A 22 13.09 9.07 6.55
N LYS A 23 13.48 9.00 7.83
CA LYS A 23 14.55 8.14 8.34
C LYS A 23 14.06 7.18 9.41
N THR A 24 12.98 7.52 10.10
CA THR A 24 12.39 6.67 11.13
C THR A 24 10.92 6.37 10.82
N VAL A 25 10.30 5.52 11.65
CA VAL A 25 8.86 5.24 11.55
C VAL A 25 8.07 6.45 12.00
N GLU A 26 8.53 7.16 13.03
CA GLU A 26 7.94 8.38 13.55
C GLU A 26 7.91 9.48 12.47
N ASP A 27 8.97 9.64 11.68
CA ASP A 27 8.98 10.57 10.54
C ASP A 27 7.88 10.25 9.50
N LEU A 28 7.55 8.96 9.33
CA LEU A 28 6.50 8.51 8.41
C LEU A 28 5.11 8.66 9.02
N GLU A 29 4.96 8.47 10.33
CA GLU A 29 3.72 8.73 11.06
C GLU A 29 3.36 10.20 10.97
N ASP A 30 4.27 11.11 11.34
CA ASP A 30 4.07 12.56 11.24
C ASP A 30 3.71 12.99 9.81
N LEU A 31 4.43 12.49 8.79
CA LEU A 31 4.15 12.81 7.39
C LEU A 31 2.79 12.30 6.93
N PHE A 32 2.41 11.08 7.30
CA PHE A 32 1.13 10.50 6.86
C PHE A 32 -0.07 11.07 7.60
N ASP A 33 0.09 11.53 8.84
CA ASP A 33 -0.96 12.25 9.57
C ASP A 33 -1.31 13.60 8.90
N ASP A 34 -0.30 14.28 8.32
CA ASP A 34 -0.50 15.50 7.53
C ASP A 34 -1.04 15.22 6.12
N LEU A 35 -0.50 14.19 5.45
CA LEU A 35 -0.75 13.93 4.02
C LEU A 35 -2.05 13.15 3.76
N CYS A 36 -2.46 12.30 4.70
CA CYS A 36 -3.53 11.34 4.50
C CYS A 36 -4.60 11.49 5.59
N THR A 37 -5.82 11.10 5.24
CA THR A 37 -6.84 10.83 6.25
C THR A 37 -6.52 9.53 6.97
N PHE A 38 -7.01 9.39 8.21
CA PHE A 38 -6.93 8.14 8.98
C PHE A 38 -7.38 6.92 8.15
N LYS A 39 -8.47 7.06 7.39
CA LYS A 39 -9.03 5.95 6.59
C LYS A 39 -8.11 5.54 5.44
N GLU A 40 -7.37 6.48 4.85
CA GLU A 40 -6.40 6.17 3.79
C GLU A 40 -5.22 5.38 4.34
N VAL A 41 -4.67 5.78 5.49
CA VAL A 41 -3.59 5.05 6.18
C VAL A 41 -4.05 3.65 6.57
N GLU A 42 -5.23 3.54 7.21
CA GLU A 42 -5.83 2.25 7.58
C GLU A 42 -5.97 1.31 6.37
N GLN A 43 -6.50 1.82 5.26
CA GLN A 43 -6.64 1.03 4.03
C GLN A 43 -5.30 0.62 3.42
N MET A 44 -4.25 1.46 3.51
CA MET A 44 -2.91 1.10 3.06
C MET A 44 -2.32 -0.01 3.93
N ALA A 45 -2.45 0.10 5.26
CA ALA A 45 -1.99 -0.90 6.21
C ALA A 45 -2.68 -2.26 6.00
N GLN A 46 -4.01 -2.27 5.85
CA GLN A 46 -4.78 -3.50 5.56
C GLN A 46 -4.33 -4.20 4.26
N ARG A 47 -3.97 -3.43 3.22
CA ARG A 47 -3.45 -3.98 1.95
C ARG A 47 -2.06 -4.58 2.11
N ILE A 48 -1.18 -3.95 2.89
CA ILE A 48 0.16 -4.48 3.21
C ILE A 48 0.04 -5.78 3.99
N GLU A 49 -0.80 -5.83 5.02
CA GLU A 49 -1.05 -7.04 5.80
C GLU A 49 -1.64 -8.16 4.94
N SER A 50 -2.60 -7.83 4.07
CA SER A 50 -3.15 -8.80 3.11
C SER A 50 -2.08 -9.36 2.17
N ALA A 51 -1.18 -8.51 1.67
CA ALA A 51 -0.09 -8.95 0.80
C ALA A 51 0.90 -9.88 1.53
N ARG A 52 1.20 -9.59 2.80
CA ARG A 52 2.02 -10.45 3.66
C ARG A 52 1.36 -11.81 3.88
N MET A 53 0.10 -11.83 4.29
CA MET A 53 -0.65 -13.08 4.51
C MET A 53 -0.78 -13.92 3.23
N LEU A 54 -0.95 -13.28 2.05
CA LEU A 54 -0.93 -13.98 0.76
C LEU A 54 0.44 -14.62 0.48
N ALA A 55 1.53 -13.92 0.76
CA ALA A 55 2.88 -14.45 0.62
C ALA A 55 3.14 -15.63 1.59
N ASP A 56 2.53 -15.58 2.77
CA ASP A 56 2.56 -16.66 3.78
C ASP A 56 1.61 -17.83 3.46
N GLY A 57 0.90 -17.80 2.31
CA GLY A 57 0.02 -18.89 1.86
C GLY A 57 -1.33 -18.97 2.57
N LYS A 58 -1.78 -17.89 3.22
CA LYS A 58 -3.09 -17.83 3.88
C LYS A 58 -4.24 -17.83 2.88
N THR A 59 -5.37 -18.40 3.30
CA THR A 59 -6.59 -18.44 2.50
C THR A 59 -7.27 -17.08 2.46
N TYR A 60 -8.12 -16.84 1.46
CA TYR A 60 -8.84 -15.58 1.35
C TYR A 60 -9.80 -15.32 2.51
N ALA A 61 -10.37 -16.38 3.09
CA ALA A 61 -11.26 -16.28 4.24
C ALA A 61 -10.51 -15.75 5.48
N GLU A 62 -9.37 -16.34 5.81
CA GLU A 62 -8.51 -15.89 6.93
C GLU A 62 -8.07 -14.43 6.75
N ILE A 63 -7.75 -14.02 5.52
CA ILE A 63 -7.30 -12.65 5.24
C ILE A 63 -8.44 -11.66 5.40
N ILE A 64 -9.63 -11.95 4.87
CA ILE A 64 -10.80 -11.08 4.99
C ILE A 64 -11.20 -10.94 6.47
N GLU A 65 -11.20 -12.04 7.22
CA GLU A 65 -11.49 -12.02 8.65
C GLU A 65 -10.47 -11.18 9.43
N LYS A 66 -9.18 -11.29 9.12
CA LYS A 66 -8.13 -10.59 9.84
C LYS A 66 -8.02 -9.10 9.49
N THR A 67 -8.19 -8.76 8.22
CA THR A 67 -7.91 -7.41 7.69
C THR A 67 -9.16 -6.58 7.44
N GLU A 68 -10.34 -7.19 7.53
CA GLU A 68 -11.65 -6.56 7.33
C GLU A 68 -11.83 -5.88 5.95
N ILE A 69 -11.01 -6.24 4.96
CA ILE A 69 -11.19 -5.74 3.60
C ILE A 69 -12.21 -6.54 2.81
N SER A 70 -12.85 -5.89 1.84
CA SER A 70 -13.76 -6.58 0.92
C SER A 70 -13.03 -7.57 0.00
N SER A 71 -13.73 -8.62 -0.43
CA SER A 71 -13.21 -9.60 -1.41
C SER A 71 -12.73 -8.93 -2.71
N ALA A 72 -13.38 -7.84 -3.13
CA ALA A 72 -12.96 -7.07 -4.30
C ALA A 72 -11.60 -6.38 -4.09
N THR A 73 -11.35 -5.86 -2.88
CA THR A 73 -10.05 -5.28 -2.52
C THR A 73 -8.98 -6.37 -2.44
N LEU A 74 -9.26 -7.49 -1.77
CA LEU A 74 -8.31 -8.61 -1.67
C LEU A 74 -7.94 -9.15 -3.05
N SER A 75 -8.91 -9.27 -3.96
CA SER A 75 -8.66 -9.67 -5.35
C SER A 75 -7.67 -8.75 -6.08
N ARG A 76 -7.76 -7.43 -5.86
CA ARG A 76 -6.78 -6.47 -6.41
C ARG A 76 -5.39 -6.66 -5.81
N VAL A 77 -5.30 -6.82 -4.49
CA VAL A 77 -4.01 -7.06 -3.80
C VAL A 77 -3.36 -8.34 -4.32
N SER A 78 -4.10 -9.44 -4.38
CA SER A 78 -3.63 -10.73 -4.89
C SER A 78 -3.08 -10.64 -6.32
N ARG A 79 -3.79 -9.93 -7.21
CA ARG A 79 -3.31 -9.67 -8.57
C ARG A 79 -1.96 -8.94 -8.56
N CYS A 80 -1.79 -7.94 -7.71
CA CYS A 80 -0.53 -7.20 -7.58
C CYS A 80 0.62 -8.04 -7.00
N VAL A 81 0.32 -8.93 -6.04
CA VAL A 81 1.32 -9.85 -5.47
C VAL A 81 1.78 -10.87 -6.52
N GLN A 82 0.86 -11.44 -7.29
CA GLN A 82 1.17 -12.50 -8.26
C GLN A 82 1.73 -11.97 -9.60
N ARG A 83 1.26 -10.81 -10.07
CA ARG A 83 1.52 -10.32 -11.44
C ARG A 83 1.86 -8.83 -11.51
N GLY A 84 2.10 -8.18 -10.37
CA GLY A 84 2.48 -6.77 -10.32
C GLY A 84 3.96 -6.55 -10.61
N SER A 85 4.45 -5.37 -10.24
CA SER A 85 5.86 -4.97 -10.37
C SER A 85 6.82 -5.67 -9.39
N GLY A 86 6.31 -6.59 -8.55
CA GLY A 86 7.07 -7.23 -7.48
C GLY A 86 7.32 -6.35 -6.25
N GLY A 87 6.74 -5.14 -6.18
CA GLY A 87 6.97 -4.18 -5.08
C GLY A 87 6.69 -4.76 -3.69
N TYR A 88 5.55 -5.43 -3.51
CA TYR A 88 5.22 -6.10 -2.23
C TYR A 88 6.31 -7.10 -1.83
N LEU A 89 6.65 -8.04 -2.72
CA LEU A 89 7.63 -9.09 -2.42
C LEU A 89 9.05 -8.54 -2.18
N LYS A 90 9.38 -7.40 -2.79
CA LYS A 90 10.70 -6.76 -2.63
C LYS A 90 10.86 -6.03 -1.31
N PHE A 91 9.81 -5.37 -0.83
CA PHE A 91 9.91 -4.42 0.31
C PHE A 91 9.18 -4.87 1.57
N LEU A 92 8.37 -5.94 1.52
CA LEU A 92 7.87 -6.56 2.74
C LEU A 92 9.04 -7.10 3.57
N PRO A 93 9.07 -6.85 4.90
CA PRO A 93 10.03 -7.48 5.79
C PRO A 93 9.95 -9.00 5.67
N LYS A 94 11.10 -9.66 5.65
CA LYS A 94 11.17 -11.11 5.78
C LYS A 94 11.22 -11.45 7.26
N ASN A 95 10.33 -12.33 7.70
CA ASN A 95 10.40 -12.95 9.02
C ASN A 95 11.60 -13.89 9.11
#